data_AF-A0A9D8B8R0-F1
#
_entry.id   AF-A0A9D8B8R0-F1
#
_cell.length_a   1.000
_cell.length_b   1.000
_cell.length_c   1.000
_cell.angle_alpha   90.00
_cell.angle_beta   90.00
_cell.angle_gamma   90.00
#
_symmetry.space_group_name_H-M   'P 1'
#
loop_
_entity.id
_entity.type
_entity.pdbx_description
1 polymer ?
#
loop_
_entity_poly.entity_id
_entity_poly.type
_entity_poly.pdbx_seq_one_letter_code
_entity_poly.pdbx_strand_id
1 'polypeptide(L)' 'GARLGERANDDCIFFNRDHGCVVYEVRPGQCRTRPFWRSILISPEGWASASRGCPGMNQGQAHSIGEIEAFARSDGFV' A
#
# COMPACT_ATOMS: atom_id res chain seq x y z
N GLY A 1 -12.56 -10.74 20.59
CA GLY A 1 -11.30 -10.51 21.32
C GLY A 1 -10.73 -9.21 20.84
N ALA A 2 -10.44 -8.27 21.73
CA ALA A 2 -9.87 -6.98 21.37
C ALA A 2 -8.50 -7.19 20.70
N ARG A 3 -8.31 -6.64 19.51
CA ARG A 3 -7.01 -6.70 18.82
C ARG A 3 -6.08 -5.69 19.50
N LEU A 4 -4.78 -5.95 19.45
CA LEU A 4 -3.79 -5.06 20.06
C LEU A 4 -3.95 -3.65 19.47
N GLY A 5 -4.28 -2.66 20.31
CA GLY A 5 -4.34 -1.25 19.90
C GLY A 5 -5.69 -0.73 19.40
N GLU A 6 -6.81 -1.31 19.86
CA GLU A 6 -8.15 -0.75 19.66
C GLU A 6 -8.63 0.01 20.91
N ARG A 7 -9.32 1.14 20.71
CA ARG A 7 -10.01 1.90 21.76
C ARG A 7 -11.34 1.21 22.13
N ALA A 8 -12.01 1.66 23.19
CA ALA A 8 -13.29 1.10 23.62
C ALA A 8 -14.43 1.23 22.59
N ASN A 9 -14.28 2.08 21.59
CA ASN A 9 -15.22 2.29 20.49
C ASN A 9 -14.78 1.62 19.18
N ASP A 10 -13.89 0.62 19.26
CA ASP A 10 -13.33 -0.15 18.14
C ASP A 10 -12.46 0.66 17.15
N ASP A 11 -12.18 1.95 17.43
CA ASP A 11 -11.24 2.73 16.64
C ASP A 11 -9.80 2.27 16.89
N CYS A 12 -8.98 2.21 15.83
CA CYS A 12 -7.52 2.08 15.95
C CYS A 12 -6.96 3.22 16.82
N ILE A 13 -6.02 2.94 17.72
CA ILE A 13 -5.40 3.97 18.60
C ILE A 13 -4.75 5.12 17.83
N PHE A 14 -4.27 4.86 16.61
CA PHE A 14 -3.67 5.86 15.72
C PHE A 14 -4.67 6.60 14.84
N PHE A 15 -5.97 6.29 14.94
CA PHE A 15 -7.00 6.98 14.19
C PHE A 15 -7.47 8.22 14.95
N ASN A 16 -7.38 9.38 14.29
CA ASN A 16 -7.98 10.63 14.71
C ASN A 16 -9.17 10.90 13.78
N ARG A 17 -10.33 11.27 14.33
CA ARG A 17 -11.57 11.45 13.54
C ARG A 17 -11.53 12.66 12.60
N ASP A 18 -10.75 13.68 12.96
CA ASP A 18 -10.62 14.92 12.17
C ASP A 18 -9.47 14.82 11.15
N HIS A 19 -8.43 14.02 11.46
CA HIS A 19 -7.18 13.96 10.67
C HIS A 19 -6.89 12.59 10.02
N GLY A 20 -7.69 11.56 10.29
CA GLY A 20 -7.45 10.20 9.82
C GLY A 20 -6.30 9.50 10.56
N CYS A 21 -5.56 8.65 9.85
CA CYS A 21 -4.46 7.87 10.43
C CYS A 21 -3.24 8.76 10.71
N VAL A 22 -2.92 9.01 11.98
CA VAL A 22 -1.83 9.93 12.37
C VAL A 22 -0.43 9.37 12.12
N VAL A 23 -0.32 8.07 11.83
CA VAL A 23 0.94 7.40 11.51
C VAL A 23 1.06 7.06 10.02
N TYR A 24 0.19 7.62 9.17
CA TYR A 24 0.19 7.31 7.74
C TYR A 24 1.52 7.66 7.06
N GLU A 25 2.20 8.73 7.49
CA GLU A 25 3.49 9.16 6.94
C GLU A 25 4.65 8.20 7.24
N VAL A 26 4.56 7.44 8.33
CA VAL A 26 5.59 6.45 8.70
C VAL A 26 5.31 5.06 8.13
N ARG A 27 4.37 4.94 7.19
CA ARG A 27 4.04 3.66 6.55
C ARG A 27 5.29 3.05 5.89
N PRO A 28 5.53 1.73 6.06
CA PRO A 28 6.71 1.06 5.51
C PRO A 28 6.87 1.27 4.00
N GLY A 29 8.10 1.11 3.49
CA GLY A 29 8.39 1.22 2.05
C GLY A 29 7.49 0.32 1.19
N GLN A 30 7.23 -0.89 1.65
CA GLN A 30 6.33 -1.86 0.99
C GLN A 30 4.92 -1.29 0.82
N CYS A 31 4.37 -0.65 1.87
CA CYS A 31 3.05 -0.04 1.80
C CYS A 31 3.00 1.18 0.86
N ARG A 32 4.11 1.92 0.71
CA ARG A 32 4.20 3.10 -0.17
C ARG A 32 4.30 2.76 -1.64
N THR A 33 4.90 1.63 -1.95
CA THR A 33 5.32 1.27 -3.32
C THR A 33 4.39 0.28 -4.00
N ARG A 34 3.45 -0.33 -3.27
CA ARG A 34 2.41 -1.17 -3.89
C ARG A 34 1.56 -0.30 -4.82
N PRO A 35 1.25 -0.72 -6.06
CA PRO A 35 1.41 -2.06 -6.63
C PRO A 35 2.72 -2.31 -7.41
N PHE A 36 3.67 -1.38 -7.44
CA PHE A 36 4.89 -1.46 -8.24
C PHE A 36 6.02 -2.28 -7.61
N TRP A 37 5.69 -3.24 -6.76
CA TRP A 37 6.66 -4.19 -6.26
C TRP A 37 7.25 -4.98 -7.42
N ARG A 38 8.57 -5.24 -7.37
CA ARG A 38 9.23 -6.00 -8.45
C ARG A 38 8.55 -7.34 -8.70
N SER A 39 8.14 -8.03 -7.64
CA SER A 39 7.45 -9.33 -7.70
C SER A 39 6.11 -9.29 -8.45
N ILE A 40 5.43 -8.14 -8.48
CA ILE A 40 4.18 -7.95 -9.22
C ILE A 40 4.48 -7.62 -10.69
N LEU A 41 5.55 -6.86 -10.93
CA LEU A 41 5.92 -6.37 -12.27
C LEU A 41 6.63 -7.42 -13.15
N ILE A 42 6.94 -8.62 -12.64
CA ILE A 42 7.63 -9.69 -13.39
C ILE A 42 6.86 -10.07 -14.66
N SER A 43 5.53 -10.12 -14.60
CA SER A 43 4.72 -10.52 -15.76
C SER A 43 3.31 -9.92 -15.73
N PRO A 44 2.62 -9.87 -16.89
CA PRO A 44 1.21 -9.48 -16.96
C PRO A 44 0.31 -10.31 -16.04
N GLU A 45 0.58 -11.60 -15.90
CA GLU A 45 -0.16 -12.51 -15.00
C GLU A 45 0.07 -12.16 -13.53
N GLY A 46 1.29 -11.74 -13.17
CA GLY A 46 1.63 -11.22 -11.85
C GLY A 46 0.78 -10.00 -11.48
N TRP A 47 0.69 -9.04 -12.39
CA TRP A 47 -0.16 -7.86 -12.24
C TRP A 47 -1.64 -8.22 -12.13
N ALA A 48 -2.14 -9.06 -13.04
CA ALA A 48 -3.53 -9.52 -13.02
C ALA A 48 -3.86 -10.23 -11.71
N SER A 49 -2.95 -11.05 -11.20
CA SER A 49 -3.08 -11.73 -9.91
C SER A 49 -3.17 -10.77 -8.74
N ALA A 50 -2.25 -9.81 -8.66
CA ALA A 50 -2.23 -8.80 -7.61
C ALA A 50 -3.48 -7.92 -7.62
N SER A 51 -4.00 -7.57 -8.81
CA SER A 51 -5.21 -6.74 -8.95
C SER A 51 -6.47 -7.38 -8.37
N ARG A 52 -6.56 -8.71 -8.32
CA ARG A 52 -7.70 -9.39 -7.69
C ARG A 52 -7.84 -9.07 -6.20
N GLY A 53 -6.71 -8.78 -5.53
CA GLY A 53 -6.66 -8.44 -4.11
C GLY A 53 -6.53 -6.94 -3.82
N CYS A 54 -6.71 -6.07 -4.82
CA CYS A 54 -6.62 -4.63 -4.61
C CYS A 54 -7.61 -3.88 -5.54
N PRO A 55 -8.71 -3.33 -5.00
CA PRO A 55 -9.70 -2.62 -5.81
C PRO A 55 -9.16 -1.31 -6.42
N GLY A 56 -8.04 -0.79 -5.90
CA GLY A 56 -7.39 0.41 -6.44
C GLY A 56 -6.48 0.16 -7.65
N MET A 57 -6.10 -1.09 -7.92
CA MET A 57 -5.31 -1.41 -9.11
C MET A 57 -6.17 -1.22 -10.37
N ASN A 58 -5.55 -0.72 -11.45
CA ASN A 58 -6.20 -0.38 -12.72
C ASN A 58 -7.22 0.77 -12.68
N GLN A 59 -7.38 1.43 -11.53
CA GLN A 59 -8.33 2.55 -11.35
C GLN A 59 -7.64 3.86 -10.92
N GLY A 60 -6.31 3.85 -10.82
CA GLY A 60 -5.50 4.97 -10.37
C GLY A 60 -4.94 5.84 -11.50
N GLN A 61 -4.10 6.80 -11.12
CA GLN A 61 -3.36 7.63 -12.05
C GLN A 61 -2.39 6.77 -12.90
N ALA A 62 -2.24 7.13 -14.17
CA ALA A 62 -1.18 6.58 -15.00
C ALA A 62 0.18 7.13 -14.53
N HIS A 63 1.16 6.23 -14.38
CA HIS A 63 2.53 6.59 -14.04
C HIS A 63 3.45 6.34 -15.23
N SER A 64 4.45 7.19 -15.40
CA SER A 64 5.53 6.97 -16.35
C SER A 64 6.39 5.76 -15.95
N ILE A 65 7.08 5.17 -16.92
CA ILE A 65 8.00 4.06 -16.64
C ILE A 65 9.08 4.43 -15.62
N GLY A 66 9.60 5.66 -15.66
CA GLY A 66 10.62 6.13 -14.73
C GLY A 66 10.12 6.24 -13.28
N GLU A 67 8.86 6.64 -13.08
CA GLU A 67 8.22 6.64 -11.76
C GLU A 67 8.03 5.21 -11.24
N ILE A 68 7.54 4.31 -12.10
CA ILE A 68 7.33 2.89 -11.75
C ILE A 68 8.66 2.24 -11.35
N GLU A 69 9.73 2.46 -12.12
CA GLU A 69 11.06 1.97 -11.79
C GLU A 69 11.60 2.54 -10.49
N ALA A 70 11.33 3.81 -10.19
CA ALA A 70 11.71 4.44 -8.92
C ALA A 70 11.01 3.78 -7.72
N PHE A 71 9.70 3.52 -7.83
CA PHE A 71 8.97 2.78 -6.81
C PHE A 71 9.52 1.36 -6.64
N ALA A 72 9.72 0.63 -7.74
CA ALA A 72 10.23 -0.74 -7.73
C ALA A 72 11.63 -0.85 -7.10
N ARG A 73 12.49 0.17 -7.25
CA ARG A 73 13.79 0.21 -6.57
C ARG A 73 13.70 0.34 -5.05
N SER A 74 12.59 0.87 -4.56
CA SER A 74 12.34 1.20 -3.15
C SER A 74 11.25 0.34 -2.51
N ASP A 75 10.91 -0.80 -3.12
CA ASP A 75 9.73 -1.61 -2.78
C ASP A 75 9.73 -2.23 -1.38
N GLY A 76 10.78 -1.96 -0.59
CA GLY A 76 10.91 -2.35 0.81
C GLY A 76 11.30 -3.81 0.99
N PHE A 77 11.48 -4.57 -0.10
CA PHE A 77 12.13 -5.87 -0.09
C PHE A 77 13.61 -5.65 -0.39
N VAL A 78 14.34 -5.10 0.59
CA VAL A 78 15.81 -5.22 0.66
C VAL A 78 16.17 -6.59 1.18
#